data_AF-A0AA35RW78-F1
#
_entry.id   AF-A0AA35RW78-F1
#
_cell.length_a   1.000
_cell.length_b   1.000
_cell.length_c   1.000
_cell.angle_alpha   90.00
_cell.angle_beta   90.00
_cell.angle_gamma   90.00
#
_symmetry.space_group_name_H-M   'P 1'
#
loop_
_entity.id
_entity.type
_entity.pdbx_description
1 polymer ?
#
loop_
_entity_poly.entity_id
_entity_poly.type
_entity_poly.pdbx_seq_one_letter_code
_entity_poly.pdbx_strand_id
1 'polypeptide(L)'
;MAVHGGIDVSLKWTLGLLNSANRYLTAETFQCKVTANGTTMKQKQIWTLLRHGSGIALQSHAGKFLSIDKDGNVNAAGEEIGPDQTFTLETQDDGRVAIKSSYNRYLGGSGDSISGFFQTIDATNLFTIHLAMHPQINLFNVCRRTFCRLKDESELVCDEEIPWGSDALIILEFHGGKYALRASNGMVLHRNGDLVAKVNDHTLFTIVFRDTHVAFKDREGKYLTAVGAMAKVQSRKGTIGKDELFVLMDSHPQLSLTAVANGKLVSIRDGLEVRANQAQETLSDSEIFQMEAVDRTDKSGNCKWALRGNKKKYWSANPGITDDADSIGDKSQFVVEWLGPMIALKSATTGKYISVKTNGKMSAESAELTDDCKFVFDFINRPLLVLRGSYGFVGVKGGSGVLECNRSQYDIFHVECKNGVFHIKGSNGKYMSVDGDGNVTITSESPVDFIFELRVHTHVVIIAPNGKFLQGAQNGSFTAKGSAISSTTLWEY
;
A
#
# COMPACT_ATOMS: atom_id res chain seq x y z
N MET A 1 13.38 -38.73 -19.58
CA MET A 1 11.98 -38.63 -20.05
C MET A 1 11.24 -37.68 -19.12
N ALA A 2 10.55 -36.71 -19.72
CA ALA A 2 9.67 -35.69 -19.12
C ALA A 2 10.28 -34.72 -18.09
N VAL A 3 10.84 -33.62 -18.62
CA VAL A 3 10.96 -32.34 -17.91
C VAL A 3 9.59 -31.66 -18.02
N HIS A 4 8.77 -31.68 -16.97
CA HIS A 4 7.65 -30.76 -16.86
C HIS A 4 8.14 -29.51 -16.13
N GLY A 5 8.34 -28.44 -16.91
CA GLY A 5 8.62 -27.11 -16.41
C GLY A 5 7.42 -26.59 -15.61
N GLY A 6 7.49 -26.75 -14.29
CA GLY A 6 6.61 -26.03 -13.38
C GLY A 6 6.86 -24.53 -13.50
N ILE A 7 5.79 -23.74 -13.51
CA ILE A 7 5.85 -22.27 -13.42
C ILE A 7 6.57 -21.93 -12.11
N ASP A 8 7.72 -21.27 -12.19
CA ASP A 8 8.36 -20.65 -11.03
C ASP A 8 7.55 -19.40 -10.64
N VAL A 9 6.55 -19.61 -9.77
CA VAL A 9 5.59 -18.57 -9.32
C VAL A 9 6.22 -17.56 -8.34
N SER A 10 7.55 -17.58 -8.16
CA SER A 10 8.23 -16.70 -7.21
C SER A 10 8.21 -15.22 -7.61
N LEU A 11 8.04 -14.90 -8.91
CA LEU A 11 7.91 -13.52 -9.40
C LEU A 11 6.45 -13.17 -9.71
N LYS A 12 5.87 -12.25 -8.94
CA LYS A 12 4.51 -11.74 -9.17
C LYS A 12 4.43 -10.24 -8.93
N TRP A 13 4.51 -9.44 -10.00
CA TRP A 13 4.28 -7.99 -9.94
C TRP A 13 2.94 -7.64 -10.57
N THR A 14 2.11 -6.85 -9.90
CA THR A 14 0.91 -6.27 -10.50
C THR A 14 1.21 -4.85 -10.97
N LEU A 15 0.92 -4.58 -12.24
CA LEU A 15 1.27 -3.32 -12.90
C LEU A 15 0.29 -2.95 -14.00
N GLY A 16 0.23 -1.67 -14.32
CA GLY A 16 -0.34 -1.13 -15.55
C GLY A 16 0.75 -0.81 -16.56
N LEU A 17 0.40 -0.89 -17.85
CA LEU A 17 1.28 -0.57 -18.97
C LEU A 17 0.71 0.63 -19.73
N LEU A 18 1.30 1.81 -19.54
CA LEU A 18 0.90 3.04 -20.22
C LEU A 18 1.63 3.19 -21.55
N ASN A 19 0.91 3.28 -22.65
CA ASN A 19 1.50 3.55 -23.96
C ASN A 19 1.87 5.04 -24.13
N SER A 20 2.43 5.41 -25.28
CA SER A 20 2.79 6.80 -25.61
C SER A 20 1.62 7.77 -25.73
N ALA A 21 0.38 7.28 -25.84
CA ALA A 21 -0.83 8.09 -25.79
C ALA A 21 -1.36 8.30 -24.37
N ASN A 22 -0.61 7.92 -23.33
CA ASN A 22 -1.04 7.92 -21.94
C ASN A 22 -2.35 7.14 -21.73
N ARG A 23 -2.41 5.95 -22.33
CA ARG A 23 -3.50 5.00 -22.16
C ARG A 23 -2.97 3.66 -21.70
N TYR A 24 -3.66 3.06 -20.74
CA TYR A 24 -3.33 1.76 -20.19
C TYR A 24 -3.74 0.65 -21.17
N LEU A 25 -2.81 -0.29 -21.37
CA LEU A 25 -3.10 -1.58 -21.96
C LEU A 25 -4.21 -2.26 -21.16
N THR A 26 -5.26 -2.66 -21.83
CA THR A 26 -6.53 -3.09 -21.26
C THR A 26 -6.89 -4.47 -21.82
N ALA A 27 -7.12 -5.43 -20.93
CA ALA A 27 -7.74 -6.70 -21.29
C ALA A 27 -9.27 -6.56 -21.19
N GLU A 28 -9.97 -6.64 -22.31
CA GLU A 28 -11.43 -6.59 -22.31
C GLU A 28 -12.05 -7.90 -21.84
N THR A 29 -13.14 -7.79 -21.08
CA THR A 29 -13.86 -8.94 -20.53
C THR A 29 -14.52 -9.78 -21.63
N PHE A 30 -14.97 -9.13 -22.70
CA PHE A 30 -15.62 -9.80 -23.83
C PHE A 30 -14.63 -9.94 -24.98
N GLN A 31 -14.70 -11.07 -25.68
CA GLN A 31 -13.87 -11.40 -26.85
C GLN A 31 -12.36 -11.49 -26.58
N CYS A 32 -11.91 -11.38 -25.32
CA CYS A 32 -10.49 -11.42 -24.94
C CYS A 32 -9.63 -10.40 -25.72
N LYS A 33 -10.23 -9.30 -26.19
CA LYS A 33 -9.54 -8.26 -26.97
C LYS A 33 -8.58 -7.49 -26.07
N VAL A 34 -7.44 -7.09 -26.62
CA VAL A 34 -6.51 -6.17 -25.96
C VAL A 34 -6.56 -4.82 -26.66
N THR A 35 -6.71 -3.75 -25.88
CA THR A 35 -6.75 -2.37 -26.36
C THR A 35 -5.83 -1.49 -25.52
N ALA A 36 -5.58 -0.25 -25.92
CA ALA A 36 -4.97 0.79 -25.10
C ALA A 36 -5.89 2.02 -25.05
N ASN A 37 -7.07 1.84 -24.46
CA ASN A 37 -8.08 2.91 -24.28
C ASN A 37 -8.20 3.39 -22.82
N GLY A 38 -7.66 2.64 -21.85
CA GLY A 38 -7.86 2.93 -20.43
C GLY A 38 -7.21 4.25 -20.01
N THR A 39 -7.97 5.19 -19.46
CA THR A 39 -7.44 6.47 -18.92
C THR A 39 -6.98 6.36 -17.46
N THR A 40 -7.51 5.38 -16.74
CA THR A 40 -7.24 5.11 -15.32
C THR A 40 -6.90 3.64 -15.15
N MET A 41 -6.02 3.31 -14.21
CA MET A 41 -5.71 1.92 -13.88
C MET A 41 -6.80 1.34 -12.98
N LYS A 42 -7.72 0.57 -13.56
CA LYS A 42 -8.71 -0.26 -12.84
C LYS A 42 -8.40 -1.73 -13.08
N GLN A 43 -9.28 -2.61 -12.62
CA GLN A 43 -9.09 -4.06 -12.73
C GLN A 43 -8.67 -4.53 -14.14
N LYS A 44 -9.32 -4.05 -15.22
CA LYS A 44 -9.00 -4.45 -16.60
C LYS A 44 -7.62 -3.98 -17.10
N GLN A 45 -7.04 -2.97 -16.47
CA GLN A 45 -5.75 -2.37 -16.82
C GLN A 45 -4.59 -2.97 -16.01
N ILE A 46 -4.89 -3.79 -15.00
CA ILE A 46 -3.89 -4.45 -14.17
C ILE A 46 -3.50 -5.77 -14.84
N TRP A 47 -2.19 -5.90 -15.05
CA TRP A 47 -1.53 -7.11 -15.51
C TRP A 47 -0.63 -7.65 -14.41
N THR A 48 -0.63 -8.97 -14.26
CA THR A 48 0.30 -9.67 -13.38
C THR A 48 1.46 -10.18 -14.22
N LEU A 49 2.65 -9.63 -13.99
CA LEU A 49 3.89 -10.10 -14.57
C LEU A 49 4.39 -11.31 -13.80
N LEU A 50 4.51 -12.44 -14.50
CA LEU A 50 5.00 -13.72 -14.00
C LEU A 50 6.32 -14.07 -14.69
N ARG A 51 7.26 -14.70 -13.97
CA ARG A 51 8.46 -15.29 -14.59
C ARG A 51 8.09 -16.60 -15.27
N HIS A 52 8.64 -16.82 -16.46
CA HIS A 52 8.53 -18.09 -17.16
C HIS A 52 9.84 -18.42 -17.90
N GLY A 53 10.61 -19.37 -17.36
CA GLY A 53 11.95 -19.69 -17.88
C GLY A 53 12.88 -18.47 -17.85
N SER A 54 13.43 -18.12 -19.01
CA SER A 54 14.25 -16.90 -19.20
C SER A 54 13.44 -15.65 -19.56
N GLY A 55 12.12 -15.77 -19.74
CA GLY A 55 11.22 -14.68 -20.09
C GLY A 55 10.17 -14.41 -19.02
N ILE A 56 9.12 -13.70 -19.44
CA ILE A 56 7.96 -13.35 -18.62
C ILE A 56 6.66 -13.71 -19.34
N ALA A 57 5.58 -13.80 -18.58
CA ALA A 57 4.20 -13.80 -19.07
C ALA A 57 3.39 -12.69 -18.38
N LEU A 58 2.37 -12.18 -19.07
CA LEU A 58 1.48 -11.15 -18.53
C LEU A 58 0.06 -11.73 -18.40
N GLN A 59 -0.40 -11.92 -17.16
CA GLN A 59 -1.74 -12.42 -16.86
C GLN A 59 -2.70 -11.26 -16.62
N SER A 60 -3.85 -11.28 -17.30
CA SER A 60 -4.93 -10.32 -17.10
C SER A 60 -5.72 -10.60 -15.81
N HIS A 61 -6.58 -9.65 -15.42
CA HIS A 61 -7.52 -9.82 -14.30
C HIS A 61 -8.47 -11.02 -14.40
N ALA A 62 -8.69 -11.56 -15.61
CA ALA A 62 -9.54 -12.73 -15.84
C ALA A 62 -8.77 -14.05 -15.72
N GLY A 63 -7.49 -14.01 -15.32
CA GLY A 63 -6.63 -15.19 -15.20
C GLY A 63 -6.06 -15.68 -16.53
N LYS A 64 -6.39 -15.03 -17.66
CA LYS A 64 -5.90 -15.35 -19.00
C LYS A 64 -4.63 -14.57 -19.36
N PHE A 65 -3.76 -15.14 -20.17
CA PHE A 65 -2.47 -14.58 -20.56
C PHE A 65 -2.55 -13.76 -21.85
N LEU A 66 -1.82 -12.64 -21.88
CA LEU A 66 -1.51 -11.90 -23.09
C LEU A 66 -0.83 -12.82 -24.09
N SER A 67 -1.30 -12.81 -25.33
CA SER A 67 -0.83 -13.66 -26.40
C SER A 67 -0.53 -12.83 -27.65
N ILE A 68 0.62 -13.09 -28.28
CA ILE A 68 1.02 -12.54 -29.58
C ILE A 68 1.38 -13.73 -30.48
N ASP A 69 0.60 -13.95 -31.54
CA ASP A 69 0.89 -15.01 -32.50
C ASP A 69 1.99 -14.61 -33.51
N LYS A 70 2.40 -15.57 -34.35
CA LYS A 70 3.41 -15.38 -35.41
C LYS A 70 3.04 -14.30 -36.44
N ASP A 71 1.76 -13.97 -36.57
CA ASP A 71 1.23 -12.97 -37.50
C ASP A 71 1.08 -11.60 -36.82
N GLY A 72 1.42 -11.50 -35.53
CA GLY A 72 1.41 -10.27 -34.75
C GLY A 72 0.04 -9.89 -34.20
N ASN A 73 -0.94 -10.80 -34.22
CA ASN A 73 -2.25 -10.57 -33.63
C ASN A 73 -2.16 -10.66 -32.11
N VAL A 74 -2.82 -9.73 -31.42
CA VAL A 74 -2.75 -9.60 -29.95
C VAL A 74 -4.11 -9.86 -29.31
N ASN A 75 -4.13 -10.72 -28.31
CA ASN A 75 -5.31 -10.99 -27.49
C ASN A 75 -4.93 -11.38 -26.05
N ALA A 76 -5.91 -11.54 -25.18
CA ALA A 76 -5.75 -12.00 -23.79
C ALA A 76 -6.53 -13.31 -23.55
N ALA A 77 -6.41 -14.27 -24.47
CA ALA A 77 -7.15 -15.53 -24.43
C ALA A 77 -6.31 -16.74 -23.96
N GLY A 78 -4.99 -16.57 -23.78
CA GLY A 78 -4.10 -17.68 -23.43
C GLY A 78 -4.48 -18.32 -22.09
N GLU A 79 -4.68 -19.64 -22.07
CA GLU A 79 -4.99 -20.38 -20.84
C GLU A 79 -3.74 -20.91 -20.14
N GLU A 80 -2.70 -21.18 -20.93
CA GLU A 80 -1.39 -21.66 -20.49
C GLU A 80 -0.28 -20.81 -21.08
N ILE A 81 0.91 -20.86 -20.46
CA ILE A 81 2.07 -20.12 -20.95
C ILE A 81 2.80 -20.98 -21.98
N GLY A 82 2.69 -20.59 -23.26
CA GLY A 82 3.44 -21.17 -24.37
C GLY A 82 4.30 -20.11 -25.10
N PRO A 83 4.75 -20.40 -26.32
CA PRO A 83 5.55 -19.47 -27.13
C PRO A 83 4.87 -18.12 -27.36
N ASP A 84 3.56 -18.11 -27.61
CA ASP A 84 2.79 -16.89 -27.89
C ASP A 84 2.57 -16.02 -26.64
N GLN A 85 2.71 -16.58 -25.44
CA GLN A 85 2.51 -15.92 -24.15
C GLN A 85 3.83 -15.56 -23.46
N THR A 86 4.97 -15.87 -24.09
CA THR A 86 6.30 -15.64 -23.54
C THR A 86 6.93 -14.38 -24.13
N PHE A 87 7.36 -13.47 -23.27
CA PHE A 87 7.92 -12.19 -23.64
C PHE A 87 9.26 -11.90 -22.94
N THR A 88 10.02 -10.95 -23.48
CA THR A 88 11.19 -10.34 -22.83
C THR A 88 10.96 -8.84 -22.66
N LEU A 89 11.35 -8.28 -21.52
CA LEU A 89 11.33 -6.83 -21.29
C LEU A 89 12.68 -6.22 -21.60
N GLU A 90 12.71 -5.25 -22.52
CA GLU A 90 13.89 -4.46 -22.85
C GLU A 90 13.73 -3.04 -22.29
N THR A 91 14.42 -2.74 -21.19
CA THR A 91 14.36 -1.42 -20.52
C THR A 91 15.21 -0.39 -21.27
N GLN A 92 14.61 0.77 -21.56
CA GLN A 92 15.25 1.88 -22.24
C GLN A 92 15.90 2.85 -21.24
N ASP A 93 16.74 3.76 -21.73
CA ASP A 93 17.47 4.70 -20.87
C ASP A 93 16.58 5.65 -20.08
N ASP A 94 15.43 6.02 -20.66
CA ASP A 94 14.42 6.89 -20.04
C ASP A 94 13.48 6.17 -19.07
N GLY A 95 13.62 4.84 -18.94
CA GLY A 95 12.83 4.00 -18.04
C GLY A 95 11.58 3.36 -18.62
N ARG A 96 11.25 3.66 -19.88
CA ARG A 96 10.21 2.90 -20.58
C ARG A 96 10.71 1.50 -20.92
N VAL A 97 9.78 0.60 -21.20
CA VAL A 97 10.08 -0.79 -21.57
C VAL A 97 9.47 -1.12 -22.93
N ALA A 98 10.22 -1.84 -23.75
CA ALA A 98 9.69 -2.55 -24.91
C ALA A 98 9.38 -4.00 -24.50
N ILE A 99 8.26 -4.52 -24.99
CA ILE A 99 7.81 -5.89 -24.70
C ILE A 99 7.97 -6.71 -25.97
N LYS A 100 8.94 -7.63 -25.98
CA LYS A 100 9.31 -8.43 -27.15
C LYS A 100 8.75 -9.83 -27.07
N SER A 101 8.04 -10.28 -28.10
CA SER A 101 7.53 -11.65 -28.22
C SER A 101 8.64 -12.66 -28.56
N SER A 102 8.34 -13.94 -28.39
CA SER A 102 9.19 -15.05 -28.84
C SER A 102 9.50 -15.04 -30.34
N TYR A 103 8.71 -14.31 -31.14
CA TYR A 103 8.91 -14.09 -32.57
C TYR A 103 9.83 -12.91 -32.91
N ASN A 104 10.55 -12.35 -31.92
CA ASN A 104 11.45 -11.19 -32.07
C ASN A 104 10.75 -9.93 -32.60
N ARG A 105 9.49 -9.73 -32.21
CA ARG A 105 8.72 -8.52 -32.54
C ARG A 105 8.18 -7.85 -31.28
N TYR A 106 7.97 -6.56 -31.33
CA TYR A 106 7.56 -5.75 -30.19
C TYR A 106 6.04 -5.53 -30.20
N LEU A 107 5.45 -5.60 -29.02
CA LEU A 107 4.09 -5.15 -28.76
C LEU A 107 4.04 -3.62 -28.85
N GLY A 108 3.04 -3.07 -29.51
CA GLY A 108 2.83 -1.63 -29.57
C GLY A 108 1.46 -1.24 -30.10
N GLY A 109 1.24 0.06 -30.19
CA GLY A 109 0.03 0.65 -30.74
C GLY A 109 -0.81 1.44 -29.73
N SER A 110 -1.98 1.88 -30.19
CA SER A 110 -2.89 2.73 -29.43
C SER A 110 -4.33 2.46 -29.79
N GLY A 111 -5.24 2.80 -28.88
CA GLY A 111 -6.66 2.55 -29.04
C GLY A 111 -6.95 1.07 -29.26
N ASP A 112 -7.66 0.77 -30.35
CA ASP A 112 -7.98 -0.61 -30.73
C ASP A 112 -6.92 -1.25 -31.64
N SER A 113 -5.94 -0.47 -32.11
CA SER A 113 -4.89 -0.89 -33.03
C SER A 113 -3.65 -1.33 -32.27
N ILE A 114 -3.77 -2.42 -31.52
CA ILE A 114 -2.65 -3.09 -30.84
C ILE A 114 -2.12 -4.22 -31.71
N SER A 115 -0.80 -4.27 -31.90
CA SER A 115 -0.13 -5.29 -32.69
C SER A 115 1.21 -5.68 -32.06
N GLY A 116 1.59 -6.95 -32.25
CA GLY A 116 2.91 -7.49 -31.92
C GLY A 116 3.83 -7.65 -33.12
N PHE A 117 3.66 -6.83 -34.17
CA PHE A 117 4.39 -7.00 -35.43
C PHE A 117 5.60 -6.07 -35.61
N PHE A 118 5.86 -5.15 -34.67
CA PHE A 118 6.93 -4.15 -34.82
C PHE A 118 8.32 -4.80 -34.73
N GLN A 119 9.20 -4.52 -35.69
CA GLN A 119 10.56 -5.13 -35.73
C GLN A 119 11.63 -4.27 -35.04
N THR A 120 11.34 -2.99 -34.84
CA THR A 120 12.25 -2.00 -34.24
C THR A 120 11.54 -1.26 -33.11
N ILE A 121 12.30 -0.83 -32.12
CA ILE A 121 11.77 -0.01 -31.01
C ILE A 121 11.59 1.43 -31.49
N ASP A 122 10.43 2.01 -31.23
CA ASP A 122 10.10 3.41 -31.44
C ASP A 122 9.08 3.91 -30.37
N ALA A 123 8.65 5.16 -30.46
CA ALA A 123 7.74 5.73 -29.46
C ALA A 123 6.38 5.02 -29.34
N THR A 124 5.93 4.28 -30.36
CA THR A 124 4.61 3.62 -30.41
C THR A 124 4.59 2.24 -29.76
N ASN A 125 5.75 1.65 -29.48
CA ASN A 125 5.90 0.33 -28.87
C ASN A 125 6.69 0.35 -27.55
N LEU A 126 6.74 1.53 -26.93
CA LEU A 126 7.26 1.73 -25.59
C LEU A 126 6.15 1.93 -24.56
N PHE A 127 6.29 1.25 -23.43
CA PHE A 127 5.37 1.33 -22.31
C PHE A 127 6.04 1.92 -21.08
N THR A 128 5.30 2.72 -20.34
CA THR A 128 5.64 3.12 -18.99
C THR A 128 5.01 2.12 -18.01
N ILE A 129 5.81 1.55 -17.13
CA ILE A 129 5.30 0.69 -16.05
C ILE A 129 4.77 1.57 -14.92
N HIS A 130 3.52 1.33 -14.54
CA HIS A 130 2.91 1.93 -13.35
C HIS A 130 2.57 0.81 -12.36
N LEU A 131 3.21 0.77 -11.20
CA LEU A 131 2.91 -0.20 -10.14
C LEU A 131 1.44 -0.15 -9.72
N ALA A 132 0.79 -1.31 -9.63
CA ALA A 132 -0.60 -1.42 -9.19
C ALA A 132 -0.74 -1.58 -7.67
N MET A 133 0.36 -1.76 -6.93
CA MET A 133 0.32 -1.76 -5.47
C MET A 133 -0.10 -0.39 -4.91
N HIS A 134 -0.58 -0.36 -3.67
CA HIS A 134 -0.81 0.92 -2.99
C HIS A 134 0.53 1.66 -2.84
N PRO A 135 0.59 3.00 -3.04
CA PRO A 135 1.86 3.74 -3.02
C PRO A 135 2.50 3.85 -1.63
N GLN A 136 1.76 3.55 -0.56
CA GLN A 136 2.26 3.57 0.82
C GLN A 136 2.87 2.22 1.19
N ILE A 137 4.20 2.18 1.26
CA ILE A 137 4.98 0.95 1.33
C ILE A 137 6.04 1.01 2.43
N ASN A 138 6.55 -0.15 2.80
CA ASN A 138 7.84 -0.28 3.47
C ASN A 138 8.89 -0.72 2.45
N LEU A 139 10.08 -0.13 2.53
CA LEU A 139 11.15 -0.35 1.56
C LEU A 139 12.29 -1.11 2.21
N PHE A 140 12.58 -2.33 1.75
CA PHE A 140 13.63 -3.18 2.32
C PHE A 140 14.85 -3.22 1.41
N ASN A 141 16.06 -2.97 1.93
CA ASN A 141 17.30 -3.12 1.18
C ASN A 141 17.85 -4.55 1.27
N VAL A 142 18.11 -5.16 0.12
CA VAL A 142 18.49 -6.58 0.01
C VAL A 142 19.85 -6.88 0.62
N CYS A 143 20.84 -6.02 0.39
CA CYS A 143 22.19 -6.25 0.90
C CYS A 143 22.26 -6.04 2.41
N ARG A 144 21.65 -4.96 2.91
CA ARG A 144 21.64 -4.63 4.34
C ARG A 144 20.77 -5.55 5.17
N ARG A 145 19.73 -6.12 4.56
CA ARG A 145 18.69 -6.89 5.24
C ARG A 145 17.93 -6.06 6.27
N THR A 146 17.72 -4.79 5.97
CA THR A 146 17.06 -3.82 6.83
C THR A 146 16.09 -2.95 6.02
N PHE A 147 15.13 -2.36 6.71
CA PHE A 147 14.14 -1.45 6.21
C PHE A 147 14.64 -0.02 6.20
N CYS A 148 14.17 0.72 5.20
CA CYS A 148 14.31 2.15 5.05
C CYS A 148 13.38 2.86 6.03
N ARG A 149 13.90 3.87 6.72
CA ARG A 149 13.13 4.76 7.58
C ARG A 149 13.65 6.19 7.52
N LEU A 150 12.81 7.12 7.95
CA LEU A 150 13.19 8.50 8.23
C LEU A 150 14.00 8.57 9.53
N LYS A 151 15.19 9.15 9.47
CA LYS A 151 16.04 9.38 10.63
C LYS A 151 16.30 10.86 10.82
N ASP A 152 16.18 11.31 12.06
CA ASP A 152 16.47 12.67 12.51
C ASP A 152 15.80 13.75 11.63
N GLU A 153 14.58 13.46 11.13
CA GLU A 153 13.76 14.32 10.26
C GLU A 153 14.41 14.79 8.94
N SER A 154 15.59 14.28 8.59
CA SER A 154 16.43 14.89 7.55
C SER A 154 17.00 13.93 6.51
N GLU A 155 17.04 12.63 6.81
CA GLU A 155 17.56 11.63 5.88
C GLU A 155 16.82 10.30 5.94
N LEU A 156 16.88 9.56 4.83
CA LEU A 156 16.45 8.16 4.78
C LEU A 156 17.67 7.26 4.98
N VAL A 157 17.53 6.26 5.87
CA VAL A 157 18.57 5.26 6.15
C VAL A 157 17.97 3.86 6.12
N CYS A 158 18.78 2.85 5.76
CA CYS A 158 18.40 1.44 5.89
C CYS A 158 19.14 0.77 7.05
N ASP A 159 18.65 0.93 8.28
CA ASP A 159 19.27 0.39 9.50
C ASP A 159 18.28 -0.35 10.43
N GLU A 160 17.00 -0.45 10.06
CA GLU A 160 15.97 -1.09 10.89
C GLU A 160 15.69 -2.55 10.51
N GLU A 161 15.58 -3.45 11.48
CA GLU A 161 15.27 -4.86 11.18
C GLU A 161 13.80 -5.12 10.84
N ILE A 162 12.90 -4.25 11.30
CA ILE A 162 11.45 -4.31 11.08
C ILE A 162 10.98 -2.91 10.72
N PRO A 163 9.93 -2.76 9.90
CA PRO A 163 9.43 -1.45 9.53
C PRO A 163 8.43 -0.97 10.58
N TRP A 164 8.91 -0.46 11.71
CA TRP A 164 8.07 -0.05 12.84
C TRP A 164 7.91 1.46 12.90
N GLY A 165 6.82 1.93 13.51
CA GLY A 165 6.56 3.34 13.65
C GLY A 165 6.16 4.04 12.35
N SER A 166 6.00 5.35 12.45
CA SER A 166 5.63 6.20 11.32
C SER A 166 6.82 6.48 10.41
N ASP A 167 8.05 6.45 10.91
CA ASP A 167 9.28 6.73 10.18
C ASP A 167 9.61 5.67 9.12
N ALA A 168 9.16 4.42 9.29
CA ALA A 168 9.29 3.38 8.28
C ALA A 168 8.34 3.52 7.07
N LEU A 169 7.40 4.47 7.08
CA LEU A 169 6.48 4.72 5.96
C LEU A 169 7.19 5.46 4.82
N ILE A 170 7.14 4.87 3.63
CA ILE A 170 7.57 5.51 2.37
C ILE A 170 6.36 5.60 1.42
N ILE A 171 6.18 6.76 0.79
CA ILE A 171 5.17 6.94 -0.25
C ILE A 171 5.88 7.07 -1.59
N LEU A 172 5.59 6.14 -2.51
CA LEU A 172 6.02 6.25 -3.90
C LEU A 172 5.07 7.20 -4.63
N GLU A 173 5.57 8.27 -5.25
CA GLU A 173 4.77 9.22 -6.03
C GLU A 173 5.02 9.08 -7.53
N PHE A 174 3.99 8.71 -8.29
CA PHE A 174 4.12 8.51 -9.73
C PHE A 174 4.13 9.82 -10.52
N HIS A 175 5.21 10.06 -11.25
CA HIS A 175 5.41 11.21 -12.15
C HIS A 175 5.84 10.74 -13.54
N GLY A 176 4.86 10.38 -14.38
CA GLY A 176 5.09 10.14 -15.81
C GLY A 176 6.13 9.06 -16.10
N GLY A 177 6.13 7.96 -15.33
CA GLY A 177 7.06 6.85 -15.46
C GLY A 177 8.26 6.88 -14.53
N LYS A 178 8.38 7.95 -13.75
CA LYS A 178 9.33 8.04 -12.64
C LYS A 178 8.58 8.08 -11.32
N TYR A 179 9.31 7.83 -10.25
CA TYR A 179 8.81 7.81 -8.89
C TYR A 179 9.63 8.76 -8.02
N ALA A 180 8.96 9.57 -7.22
CA ALA A 180 9.58 10.21 -6.07
C ALA A 180 9.38 9.32 -4.83
N LEU A 181 10.33 9.33 -3.91
CA LEU A 181 10.22 8.62 -2.62
C LEU A 181 9.99 9.67 -1.54
N ARG A 182 8.77 9.74 -1.00
CA ARG A 182 8.42 10.66 0.09
C ARG A 182 8.46 9.95 1.44
N ALA A 183 9.14 10.57 2.39
CA ALA A 183 9.21 10.13 3.78
C ALA A 183 7.93 10.51 4.54
N SER A 184 7.76 9.94 5.74
CA SER A 184 6.58 10.16 6.59
C SER A 184 6.37 11.61 7.04
N ASN A 185 7.42 12.42 7.08
CA ASN A 185 7.35 13.86 7.36
C ASN A 185 6.97 14.72 6.13
N GLY A 186 6.67 14.07 5.00
CA GLY A 186 6.24 14.75 3.79
C GLY A 186 7.37 15.28 2.94
N MET A 187 8.64 15.10 3.30
CA MET A 187 9.76 15.48 2.44
C MET A 187 10.11 14.39 1.43
N VAL A 188 10.75 14.78 0.32
CA VAL A 188 11.05 13.91 -0.82
C VAL A 188 12.55 13.66 -0.91
N LEU A 189 12.94 12.41 -1.14
CA LEU A 189 14.33 12.00 -1.32
C LEU A 189 14.94 12.62 -2.58
N HIS A 190 15.98 13.42 -2.39
CA HIS A 190 16.87 13.85 -3.44
C HIS A 190 17.97 12.80 -3.67
N ARG A 191 18.45 12.67 -4.90
CA ARG A 191 19.48 11.68 -5.30
C ARG A 191 20.80 11.76 -4.52
N ASN A 192 21.11 12.89 -3.89
CA ASN A 192 22.31 13.03 -3.03
C ASN A 192 22.08 12.49 -1.60
N GLY A 193 20.85 12.06 -1.28
CA GLY A 193 20.44 11.52 0.01
C GLY A 193 19.79 12.54 0.95
N ASP A 194 19.71 13.81 0.57
CA ASP A 194 19.01 14.81 1.38
C ASP A 194 17.50 14.75 1.13
N LEU A 195 16.73 15.25 2.09
CA LEU A 195 15.29 15.42 1.95
C LEU A 195 14.97 16.87 1.53
N VAL A 196 14.08 17.03 0.53
CA VAL A 196 13.64 18.33 0.02
C VAL A 196 12.11 18.45 -0.01
N ALA A 197 11.58 19.66 0.09
CA ALA A 197 10.14 19.88 0.21
C ALA A 197 9.33 19.60 -1.07
N LYS A 198 9.95 19.74 -2.25
CA LYS A 198 9.27 19.67 -3.54
C LYS A 198 9.95 18.67 -4.48
N VAL A 199 9.10 17.94 -5.22
CA VAL A 199 9.53 17.08 -6.31
C VAL A 199 10.20 17.93 -7.41
N ASN A 200 11.33 17.44 -7.92
CA ASN A 200 12.06 18.01 -9.04
C ASN A 200 12.86 16.91 -9.77
N ASP A 201 13.56 17.24 -10.85
CA ASP A 201 14.27 16.25 -11.67
C ASP A 201 15.34 15.43 -10.92
N HIS A 202 15.83 15.92 -9.79
CA HIS A 202 16.81 15.23 -8.95
C HIS A 202 16.18 14.36 -7.84
N THR A 203 14.86 14.39 -7.69
CA THR A 203 14.10 13.53 -6.76
C THR A 203 13.32 12.44 -7.49
N LEU A 204 13.46 12.34 -8.82
CA LEU A 204 12.73 11.40 -9.66
C LEU A 204 13.61 10.22 -10.07
N PHE A 205 13.10 9.03 -9.82
CA PHE A 205 13.79 7.78 -10.09
C PHE A 205 12.95 6.86 -10.98
N THR A 206 13.60 6.28 -11.98
CA THR A 206 13.02 5.20 -12.78
C THR A 206 13.16 3.88 -12.02
N ILE A 207 12.07 3.11 -11.92
CA ILE A 207 12.13 1.74 -11.37
C ILE A 207 12.64 0.79 -12.44
N VAL A 208 13.69 0.04 -12.12
CA VAL A 208 14.26 -1.04 -12.93
C VAL A 208 14.00 -2.37 -12.23
N PHE A 209 13.24 -3.25 -12.87
CA PHE A 209 12.87 -4.56 -12.32
C PHE A 209 14.03 -5.56 -12.45
N ARG A 210 14.29 -6.31 -11.37
CA ARG A 210 15.30 -7.37 -11.28
C ARG A 210 14.71 -8.54 -10.49
N ASP A 211 14.06 -9.45 -11.19
CA ASP A 211 13.26 -10.52 -10.58
C ASP A 211 12.30 -9.91 -9.54
N THR A 212 12.28 -10.45 -8.32
CA THR A 212 11.40 -10.00 -7.22
C THR A 212 11.86 -8.69 -6.56
N HIS A 213 12.85 -8.01 -7.15
CA HIS A 213 13.45 -6.80 -6.61
C HIS A 213 13.33 -5.64 -7.59
N VAL A 214 13.55 -4.45 -7.07
CA VAL A 214 13.62 -3.21 -7.85
C VAL A 214 14.90 -2.47 -7.55
N ALA A 215 15.40 -1.73 -8.54
CA ALA A 215 16.41 -0.71 -8.37
C ALA A 215 15.86 0.66 -8.82
N PHE A 216 16.35 1.74 -8.23
CA PHE A 216 15.90 3.10 -8.54
C PHE A 216 16.99 3.88 -9.26
N LYS A 217 16.84 4.11 -10.56
CA LYS A 217 17.79 4.82 -11.43
C LYS A 217 17.47 6.32 -11.44
N ASP A 218 18.42 7.16 -11.09
CA ASP A 218 18.30 8.61 -11.18
C ASP A 218 18.55 9.16 -12.59
N ARG A 219 18.37 10.47 -12.77
CA ARG A 219 18.58 11.18 -14.04
C ARG A 219 20.02 11.14 -14.59
N GLU A 220 21.02 10.82 -13.78
CA GLU A 220 22.42 10.65 -14.21
C GLU A 220 22.75 9.18 -14.49
N GLY A 221 21.76 8.29 -14.44
CA GLY A 221 21.97 6.86 -14.63
C GLY A 221 22.63 6.16 -13.45
N LYS A 222 22.68 6.79 -12.27
CA LYS A 222 23.14 6.16 -11.02
C LYS A 222 21.97 5.57 -10.25
N TYR A 223 22.22 4.56 -9.45
CA TYR A 223 21.20 3.85 -8.69
C TYR A 223 21.24 4.21 -7.21
N LEU A 224 20.07 4.31 -6.59
CA LEU A 224 19.93 4.37 -5.13
C LEU A 224 20.56 3.13 -4.49
N THR A 225 21.21 3.35 -3.37
CA THR A 225 21.89 2.34 -2.57
C THR A 225 21.88 2.76 -1.11
N ALA A 226 22.19 1.85 -0.19
CA ALA A 226 22.31 2.12 1.25
C ALA A 226 23.70 1.68 1.77
N VAL A 227 24.76 2.40 1.42
CA VAL A 227 26.16 2.00 1.66
C VAL A 227 26.86 2.92 2.67
N GLY A 228 27.83 2.38 3.43
CA GLY A 228 28.61 3.11 4.44
C GLY A 228 28.06 2.96 5.87
N ALA A 229 28.80 3.40 6.89
CA ALA A 229 28.42 3.17 8.29
C ALA A 229 27.00 3.66 8.64
N MET A 230 26.55 4.74 8.00
CA MET A 230 25.24 5.36 8.25
C MET A 230 24.08 4.73 7.48
N ALA A 231 24.35 3.82 6.52
CA ALA A 231 23.33 3.24 5.63
C ALA A 231 22.40 4.25 4.94
N LYS A 232 22.88 5.48 4.72
CA LYS A 232 22.13 6.58 4.07
C LYS A 232 21.73 6.20 2.65
N VAL A 233 20.44 6.38 2.33
CA VAL A 233 19.86 6.09 1.02
C VAL A 233 20.18 7.22 0.05
N GLN A 234 20.90 6.91 -1.02
CA GLN A 234 21.32 7.90 -2.03
C GLN A 234 21.87 7.24 -3.29
N SER A 235 21.96 7.99 -4.38
CA SER A 235 22.55 7.51 -5.62
C SER A 235 24.07 7.41 -5.54
N ARG A 236 24.64 6.32 -6.07
CA ARG A 236 26.10 6.11 -6.09
C ARG A 236 26.64 5.58 -7.42
N LYS A 237 26.32 4.33 -7.77
CA LYS A 237 26.95 3.60 -8.88
C LYS A 237 26.04 3.58 -10.11
N GLY A 238 26.62 3.46 -11.30
CA GLY A 238 25.89 3.29 -12.56
C GLY A 238 25.51 1.83 -12.88
N THR A 239 25.80 0.90 -11.98
CA THR A 239 25.56 -0.54 -12.16
C THR A 239 24.75 -1.07 -10.99
N ILE A 240 23.86 -2.03 -11.24
CA ILE A 240 23.04 -2.66 -10.21
C ILE A 240 23.82 -3.86 -9.63
N GLY A 241 24.28 -3.74 -8.39
CA GLY A 241 24.71 -4.87 -7.55
C GLY A 241 23.63 -5.21 -6.51
N LYS A 242 23.97 -6.04 -5.51
CA LYS A 242 23.06 -6.35 -4.40
C LYS A 242 22.72 -5.13 -3.54
N ASP A 243 23.63 -4.15 -3.45
CA ASP A 243 23.45 -2.94 -2.65
C ASP A 243 22.31 -2.04 -3.20
N GLU A 244 22.09 -2.09 -4.51
CA GLU A 244 21.11 -1.27 -5.23
C GLU A 244 19.73 -1.94 -5.35
N LEU A 245 19.56 -3.15 -4.82
CA LEU A 245 18.31 -3.90 -4.87
C LEU A 245 17.45 -3.66 -3.63
N PHE A 246 16.16 -3.42 -3.86
CA PHE A 246 15.15 -3.23 -2.83
C PHE A 246 13.93 -4.12 -3.06
N VAL A 247 13.19 -4.39 -1.99
CA VAL A 247 11.88 -5.03 -2.02
C VAL A 247 10.83 -4.02 -1.57
N LEU A 248 9.72 -3.95 -2.31
CA LEU A 248 8.55 -3.15 -1.94
C LEU A 248 7.59 -4.05 -1.16
N MET A 249 7.16 -3.59 0.01
CA MET A 249 6.25 -4.34 0.89
C MET A 249 5.07 -3.47 1.28
N ASP A 250 3.90 -4.08 1.48
CA ASP A 250 2.72 -3.38 1.98
C ASP A 250 3.02 -2.80 3.37
N SER A 251 2.67 -1.52 3.58
CA SER A 251 2.71 -0.92 4.91
C SER A 251 1.48 -1.33 5.70
N HIS A 252 1.62 -2.33 6.56
CA HIS A 252 0.55 -2.79 7.46
C HIS A 252 0.14 -1.69 8.44
N PRO A 253 -1.14 -1.64 8.87
CA PRO A 253 -1.56 -0.65 9.85
C PRO A 253 -0.89 -0.90 11.21
N GLN A 254 -0.36 0.15 11.83
CA GLN A 254 0.20 0.12 13.17
C GLN A 254 -0.55 1.10 14.07
N LEU A 255 -0.90 0.64 15.26
CA LEU A 255 -1.70 1.41 16.20
C LEU A 255 -1.08 1.46 17.59
N SER A 256 -1.46 2.48 18.35
CA SER A 256 -1.34 2.48 19.80
C SER A 256 -2.73 2.31 20.41
N LEU A 257 -2.78 1.81 21.65
CA LEU A 257 -4.02 1.64 22.40
C LEU A 257 -3.90 2.34 23.76
N THR A 258 -4.83 3.24 24.06
CA THR A 258 -4.99 3.80 25.40
C THR A 258 -6.19 3.16 26.07
N ALA A 259 -5.99 2.52 27.22
CA ALA A 259 -7.08 1.93 27.98
C ALA A 259 -7.98 3.02 28.60
N VAL A 260 -9.28 2.93 28.39
CA VAL A 260 -10.26 3.88 28.96
C VAL A 260 -10.30 3.77 30.48
N ALA A 261 -10.10 2.57 31.03
CA ALA A 261 -10.16 2.28 32.46
C ALA A 261 -9.21 3.14 33.32
N ASN A 262 -8.02 3.46 32.80
CA ASN A 262 -6.96 4.09 33.56
C ASN A 262 -6.18 5.17 32.80
N GLY A 263 -6.52 5.42 31.52
CA GLY A 263 -5.87 6.42 30.67
C GLY A 263 -4.43 6.10 30.29
N LYS A 264 -3.98 4.84 30.44
CA LYS A 264 -2.60 4.42 30.15
C LYS A 264 -2.49 3.71 28.81
N LEU A 265 -1.32 3.88 28.17
CA LEU A 265 -0.94 3.15 26.97
C LEU A 265 -0.73 1.67 27.29
N VAL A 266 -1.21 0.84 26.38
CA VAL A 266 -0.90 -0.59 26.32
C VAL A 266 0.54 -0.78 25.83
N SER A 267 1.29 -1.63 26.51
CA SER A 267 2.74 -1.76 26.38
C SER A 267 3.22 -3.19 26.56
N ILE A 268 4.34 -3.51 25.89
CA ILE A 268 5.16 -4.74 26.05
C ILE A 268 6.56 -4.44 26.62
N ARG A 269 6.73 -3.29 27.28
CA ARG A 269 8.01 -2.84 27.85
C ARG A 269 8.45 -3.72 29.03
N ASP A 270 7.51 -4.09 29.89
CA ASP A 270 7.79 -4.75 31.19
C ASP A 270 7.84 -6.29 31.13
N GLY A 271 8.24 -6.85 29.98
CA GLY A 271 8.45 -8.29 29.80
C GLY A 271 7.54 -8.92 28.75
N LEU A 272 7.03 -10.12 29.06
CA LEU A 272 6.16 -10.89 28.15
C LEU A 272 4.68 -10.52 28.30
N GLU A 273 4.25 -10.03 29.47
CA GLU A 273 2.86 -9.64 29.70
C GLU A 273 2.55 -8.31 29.02
N VAL A 274 1.43 -8.24 28.30
CA VAL A 274 0.90 -6.99 27.77
C VAL A 274 0.14 -6.25 28.88
N ARG A 275 0.44 -4.97 29.08
CA ARG A 275 -0.11 -4.16 30.18
C ARG A 275 -0.48 -2.74 29.75
N ALA A 276 -1.56 -2.20 30.30
CA ALA A 276 -1.92 -0.78 30.19
C ALA A 276 -1.35 0.00 31.40
N ASN A 277 -0.12 0.47 31.30
CA ASN A 277 0.58 1.10 32.43
C ASN A 277 1.51 2.28 32.07
N GLN A 278 1.75 2.56 30.78
CA GLN A 278 2.62 3.65 30.36
C GLN A 278 1.83 4.96 30.21
N ALA A 279 2.47 6.10 30.46
CA ALA A 279 1.86 7.39 30.21
C ALA A 279 1.91 7.74 28.72
N GLN A 280 0.94 8.52 28.22
CA GLN A 280 0.79 8.79 26.78
C GLN A 280 2.02 9.47 26.18
N GLU A 281 2.64 10.37 26.92
CA GLU A 281 3.87 11.09 26.55
C GLU A 281 5.11 10.19 26.40
N THR A 282 5.01 8.92 26.80
CA THR A 282 6.12 7.95 26.73
C THR A 282 5.98 6.94 25.58
N LEU A 283 5.12 7.23 24.60
CA LEU A 283 4.91 6.40 23.41
C LEU A 283 6.27 6.08 22.74
N SER A 284 6.54 4.79 22.60
CA SER A 284 7.70 4.23 21.91
C SER A 284 7.27 3.01 21.09
N ASP A 285 8.20 2.34 20.43
CA ASP A 285 7.94 1.10 19.69
C ASP A 285 7.26 0.00 20.53
N SER A 286 7.48 0.01 21.85
CA SER A 286 6.88 -0.97 22.77
C SER A 286 5.38 -0.75 23.03
N GLU A 287 4.83 0.37 22.56
CA GLU A 287 3.40 0.73 22.67
C GLU A 287 2.72 0.79 21.29
N ILE A 288 3.46 0.45 20.23
CA ILE A 288 2.96 0.36 18.86
C ILE A 288 2.78 -1.11 18.52
N PHE A 289 1.62 -1.46 17.94
CA PHE A 289 1.27 -2.82 17.54
C PHE A 289 0.79 -2.85 16.10
N GLN A 290 1.34 -3.76 15.30
CA GLN A 290 0.92 -3.97 13.92
C GLN A 290 -0.32 -4.87 13.88
N MET A 291 -1.38 -4.42 13.21
CA MET A 291 -2.57 -5.22 12.95
C MET A 291 -2.44 -5.98 11.63
N GLU A 292 -2.50 -7.31 11.71
CA GLU A 292 -2.45 -8.20 10.55
C GLU A 292 -3.74 -8.99 10.41
N ALA A 293 -4.38 -8.91 9.24
CA ALA A 293 -5.56 -9.72 8.96
C ALA A 293 -5.15 -11.19 8.90
N VAL A 294 -5.86 -12.04 9.67
CA VAL A 294 -5.60 -13.49 9.74
C VAL A 294 -5.87 -14.15 8.39
N ASP A 295 -6.95 -13.73 7.72
CA ASP A 295 -7.24 -14.06 6.33
C ASP A 295 -7.28 -12.77 5.51
N ARG A 296 -6.27 -12.57 4.67
CA ARG A 296 -6.14 -11.38 3.80
C ARG A 296 -7.17 -11.37 2.66
N THR A 297 -7.82 -12.49 2.39
CA THR A 297 -8.82 -12.62 1.32
C THR A 297 -10.24 -12.33 1.79
N ASP A 298 -10.47 -12.27 3.11
CA ASP A 298 -11.76 -11.93 3.70
C ASP A 298 -12.08 -10.44 3.49
N LYS A 299 -13.11 -10.18 2.68
CA LYS A 299 -13.63 -8.83 2.38
C LYS A 299 -14.98 -8.55 3.02
N SER A 300 -15.40 -9.36 4.00
CA SER A 300 -16.69 -9.23 4.69
C SER A 300 -16.81 -7.96 5.55
N GLY A 301 -15.67 -7.36 5.93
CA GLY A 301 -15.61 -6.26 6.87
C GLY A 301 -15.56 -6.67 8.34
N ASN A 302 -15.48 -7.98 8.62
CA ASN A 302 -15.37 -8.53 9.98
C ASN A 302 -14.17 -9.48 10.10
N CYS A 303 -13.06 -9.16 9.42
CA CYS A 303 -11.88 -10.01 9.45
C CYS A 303 -11.33 -10.12 10.88
N LYS A 304 -10.75 -11.28 11.18
CA LYS A 304 -10.00 -11.50 12.41
C LYS A 304 -8.63 -10.87 12.27
N TRP A 305 -8.12 -10.36 13.38
CA TRP A 305 -6.85 -9.64 13.45
C TRP A 305 -5.89 -10.35 14.40
N ALA A 306 -4.61 -10.35 14.04
CA ALA A 306 -3.51 -10.58 14.96
C ALA A 306 -2.84 -9.24 15.27
N LEU A 307 -2.37 -9.08 16.50
CA LEU A 307 -1.58 -7.93 16.95
C LEU A 307 -0.14 -8.37 17.12
N ARG A 308 0.79 -7.75 16.40
CA ARG A 308 2.23 -8.03 16.48
C ARG A 308 2.93 -6.93 17.27
N GLY A 309 3.85 -7.29 18.14
CA GLY A 309 4.75 -6.38 18.85
C GLY A 309 6.07 -6.14 18.10
N ASN A 310 6.82 -5.13 18.55
CA ASN A 310 8.13 -4.77 17.98
C ASN A 310 9.21 -5.85 18.19
N LYS A 311 8.96 -6.85 19.04
CA LYS A 311 9.84 -8.01 19.24
C LYS A 311 9.59 -9.15 18.23
N LYS A 312 8.86 -8.87 17.14
CA LYS A 312 8.45 -9.81 16.09
C LYS A 312 7.49 -10.92 16.56
N LYS A 313 6.98 -10.82 17.80
CA LYS A 313 6.02 -11.74 18.40
C LYS A 313 4.58 -11.25 18.21
N TYR A 314 3.63 -12.16 18.35
CA TYR A 314 2.21 -11.86 18.35
C TYR A 314 1.63 -11.95 19.75
N TRP A 315 0.60 -11.16 19.98
CA TRP A 315 -0.23 -11.27 21.16
C TRP A 315 -0.87 -12.66 21.23
N SER A 316 -1.02 -13.17 22.45
CA SER A 316 -1.61 -14.47 22.76
C SER A 316 -2.54 -14.34 23.96
N ALA A 317 -3.78 -14.80 23.82
CA ALA A 317 -4.79 -14.74 24.87
C ALA A 317 -4.89 -16.07 25.63
N ASN A 318 -4.44 -16.07 26.90
CA ASN A 318 -4.49 -17.21 27.83
C ASN A 318 -4.63 -16.74 29.28
N PRO A 319 -5.83 -16.86 29.86
CA PRO A 319 -6.44 -15.90 30.80
C PRO A 319 -5.95 -14.44 30.82
N GLY A 320 -4.64 -14.17 30.80
CA GLY A 320 -4.02 -12.88 30.48
C GLY A 320 -3.62 -12.75 29.02
N ILE A 321 -2.93 -11.65 28.69
CA ILE A 321 -2.38 -11.37 27.36
C ILE A 321 -0.86 -11.32 27.42
N THR A 322 -0.19 -12.04 26.51
CA THR A 322 1.27 -12.07 26.36
C THR A 322 1.70 -11.73 24.94
N ASP A 323 2.92 -11.22 24.75
CA ASP A 323 3.56 -10.97 23.44
C ASP A 323 4.71 -11.98 23.21
N ASP A 324 4.35 -13.24 22.98
CA ASP A 324 5.29 -14.37 22.96
C ASP A 324 5.11 -15.33 21.79
N ALA A 325 4.00 -15.26 21.04
CA ALA A 325 3.72 -16.18 19.95
C ALA A 325 4.60 -15.90 18.72
N ASP A 326 5.23 -16.94 18.18
CA ASP A 326 6.07 -16.87 16.97
C ASP A 326 5.26 -16.78 15.66
N SER A 327 4.01 -17.22 15.69
CA SER A 327 3.11 -17.25 14.55
C SER A 327 1.66 -17.03 14.99
N ILE A 328 0.81 -16.68 14.03
CA ILE A 328 -0.63 -16.49 14.27
C ILE A 328 -1.26 -17.87 14.48
N GLY A 329 -1.53 -18.22 15.74
CA GLY A 329 -2.33 -19.38 16.14
C GLY A 329 -3.72 -18.99 16.64
N ASP A 330 -4.53 -19.96 17.08
CA ASP A 330 -5.91 -19.73 17.53
C ASP A 330 -6.00 -18.65 18.63
N LYS A 331 -5.05 -18.66 19.56
CA LYS A 331 -4.98 -17.74 20.70
C LYS A 331 -4.47 -16.34 20.34
N SER A 332 -3.97 -16.15 19.12
CA SER A 332 -3.46 -14.87 18.61
C SER A 332 -4.45 -14.16 17.70
N GLN A 333 -5.68 -14.66 17.61
CA GLN A 333 -6.74 -14.10 16.77
C GLN A 333 -7.72 -13.31 17.64
N PHE A 334 -8.01 -12.09 17.20
CA PHE A 334 -8.91 -11.16 17.86
C PHE A 334 -9.99 -10.67 16.90
N VAL A 335 -11.18 -10.46 17.43
CA VAL A 335 -12.26 -9.72 16.75
C VAL A 335 -12.29 -8.32 17.33
N VAL A 336 -12.32 -7.32 16.46
CA VAL A 336 -12.44 -5.92 16.85
C VAL A 336 -13.91 -5.52 16.81
N GLU A 337 -14.41 -5.04 17.93
CA GLU A 337 -15.70 -4.35 18.01
C GLU A 337 -15.46 -2.85 17.98
N TRP A 338 -16.00 -2.19 16.96
CA TRP A 338 -15.83 -0.74 16.73
C TRP A 338 -16.89 0.04 17.49
N LEU A 339 -16.46 0.99 18.32
CA LEU A 339 -17.28 1.73 19.28
C LEU A 339 -17.10 3.25 19.09
N GLY A 340 -17.11 3.70 17.83
CA GLY A 340 -16.78 5.08 17.47
C GLY A 340 -15.28 5.34 17.61
N PRO A 341 -14.83 6.33 18.41
CA PRO A 341 -13.41 6.62 18.62
C PRO A 341 -12.68 5.54 19.45
N MET A 342 -13.40 4.52 19.91
CA MET A 342 -12.89 3.44 20.73
C MET A 342 -13.08 2.11 20.03
N ILE A 343 -12.33 1.12 20.49
CA ILE A 343 -12.51 -0.29 20.15
C ILE A 343 -12.62 -1.13 21.42
N ALA A 344 -13.21 -2.31 21.27
CA ALA A 344 -13.01 -3.42 22.20
C ALA A 344 -12.46 -4.62 21.42
N LEU A 345 -11.60 -5.40 22.07
CA LEU A 345 -11.01 -6.61 21.49
C LEU A 345 -11.67 -7.83 22.13
N LYS A 346 -11.99 -8.85 21.32
CA LYS A 346 -12.42 -10.17 21.80
C LYS A 346 -11.43 -11.23 21.36
N SER A 347 -11.14 -12.19 22.22
CA SER A 347 -10.50 -13.43 21.75
C SER A 347 -11.42 -14.11 20.75
N ALA A 348 -10.92 -14.41 19.54
CA ALA A 348 -11.71 -15.10 18.53
C ALA A 348 -12.04 -16.54 18.91
N THR A 349 -11.29 -17.15 19.83
CA THR A 349 -11.52 -18.52 20.32
C THR A 349 -12.59 -18.57 21.39
N THR A 350 -12.53 -17.68 22.40
CA THR A 350 -13.44 -17.76 23.57
C THR A 350 -14.62 -16.80 23.48
N GLY A 351 -14.56 -15.81 22.59
CA GLY A 351 -15.55 -14.73 22.47
C GLY A 351 -15.52 -13.73 23.64
N LYS A 352 -14.59 -13.90 24.60
CA LYS A 352 -14.44 -13.02 25.76
C LYS A 352 -13.71 -11.74 25.39
N TYR A 353 -14.13 -10.64 26.00
CA TYR A 353 -13.48 -9.35 25.86
C TYR A 353 -12.13 -9.32 26.57
N ILE A 354 -11.22 -8.55 25.97
CA ILE A 354 -9.96 -8.20 26.59
C ILE A 354 -10.18 -7.01 27.50
N SER A 355 -9.88 -7.14 28.79
CA SER A 355 -10.09 -6.12 29.81
C SER A 355 -8.81 -5.75 30.57
N VAL A 356 -8.79 -4.57 31.18
CA VAL A 356 -7.67 -4.06 31.98
C VAL A 356 -7.98 -4.18 33.47
N LYS A 357 -7.17 -4.95 34.19
CA LYS A 357 -7.25 -5.08 35.66
C LYS A 357 -6.70 -3.82 36.34
N THR A 358 -7.04 -3.63 37.62
CA THR A 358 -6.61 -2.47 38.43
C THR A 358 -5.09 -2.27 38.51
N ASN A 359 -4.30 -3.34 38.35
CA ASN A 359 -2.85 -3.30 38.31
C ASN A 359 -2.26 -3.09 36.89
N GLY A 360 -3.11 -2.78 35.90
CA GLY A 360 -2.73 -2.58 34.50
C GLY A 360 -2.56 -3.87 33.69
N LYS A 361 -2.61 -5.06 34.30
CA LYS A 361 -2.56 -6.32 33.54
C LYS A 361 -3.80 -6.49 32.67
N MET A 362 -3.62 -7.08 31.49
CA MET A 362 -4.73 -7.39 30.61
C MET A 362 -5.24 -8.82 30.83
N SER A 363 -6.55 -9.04 30.65
CA SER A 363 -7.26 -10.31 30.84
C SER A 363 -8.13 -10.61 29.62
N ALA A 364 -8.26 -11.87 29.23
CA ALA A 364 -9.14 -12.35 28.16
C ALA A 364 -10.35 -13.13 28.71
N GLU A 365 -10.96 -12.65 29.79
CA GLU A 365 -11.96 -13.40 30.56
C GLU A 365 -13.31 -12.68 30.69
N SER A 366 -13.39 -11.40 30.32
CA SER A 366 -14.62 -10.62 30.51
C SER A 366 -15.72 -11.12 29.56
N ALA A 367 -16.89 -11.43 30.11
CA ALA A 367 -18.05 -11.87 29.34
C ALA A 367 -18.84 -10.69 28.75
N GLU A 368 -18.70 -9.50 29.34
CA GLU A 368 -19.51 -8.33 29.05
C GLU A 368 -18.62 -7.15 28.64
N LEU A 369 -19.18 -6.25 27.84
CA LEU A 369 -18.50 -5.03 27.44
C LEU A 369 -18.64 -3.98 28.54
N THR A 370 -17.59 -3.83 29.34
CA THR A 370 -17.46 -2.81 30.39
C THR A 370 -16.40 -1.77 30.01
N ASP A 371 -16.28 -0.68 30.77
CA ASP A 371 -15.31 0.39 30.46
C ASP A 371 -13.85 -0.07 30.54
N ASP A 372 -13.57 -1.12 31.32
CA ASP A 372 -12.26 -1.76 31.38
C ASP A 372 -11.89 -2.55 30.11
N CYS A 373 -12.87 -2.80 29.22
CA CYS A 373 -12.68 -3.49 27.93
C CYS A 373 -12.47 -2.53 26.75
N LYS A 374 -12.56 -1.21 26.98
CA LYS A 374 -12.52 -0.19 25.94
C LYS A 374 -11.13 0.42 25.80
N PHE A 375 -10.71 0.61 24.56
CA PHE A 375 -9.44 1.22 24.20
C PHE A 375 -9.67 2.32 23.17
N VAL A 376 -9.08 3.49 23.39
CA VAL A 376 -8.93 4.50 22.34
C VAL A 376 -7.78 4.06 21.44
N PHE A 377 -7.98 4.07 20.11
CA PHE A 377 -6.95 3.65 19.15
C PHE A 377 -6.45 4.84 18.35
N ASP A 378 -5.13 4.95 18.17
CA ASP A 378 -4.52 5.94 17.27
C ASP A 378 -3.81 5.22 16.12
N PHE A 379 -3.98 5.70 14.89
CA PHE A 379 -3.36 5.12 13.69
C PHE A 379 -1.97 5.73 13.45
N ILE A 380 -0.94 5.08 13.98
CA ILE A 380 0.41 5.66 14.13
C ILE A 380 1.13 5.85 12.80
N ASN A 381 1.17 4.81 11.95
CA ASN A 381 1.97 4.84 10.72
C ASN A 381 1.20 5.35 9.49
N ARG A 382 0.26 6.28 9.71
CA ARG A 382 -0.42 7.05 8.66
C ARG A 382 -0.47 8.55 8.98
N PRO A 383 0.65 9.23 9.30
CA PRO A 383 0.66 10.69 9.38
C PRO A 383 0.35 11.33 8.02
N LEU A 384 0.64 10.58 6.94
CA LEU A 384 0.24 10.85 5.58
C LEU A 384 -0.66 9.70 5.10
N LEU A 385 -1.69 10.04 4.33
CA LEU A 385 -2.71 9.12 3.87
C LEU A 385 -2.98 9.33 2.38
N VAL A 386 -2.95 8.24 1.64
CA VAL A 386 -3.43 8.11 0.27
C VAL A 386 -4.63 7.18 0.32
N LEU A 387 -5.71 7.52 -0.39
CA LEU A 387 -6.91 6.70 -0.43
C LEU A 387 -7.15 6.20 -1.85
N ARG A 388 -7.34 4.89 -1.99
CA ARG A 388 -7.78 4.26 -3.24
C ARG A 388 -9.08 3.50 -3.04
N GLY A 389 -10.08 3.82 -3.85
CA GLY A 389 -11.35 3.08 -3.88
C GLY A 389 -11.50 2.26 -5.16
N SER A 390 -12.67 1.65 -5.34
CA SER A 390 -13.00 0.83 -6.51
C SER A 390 -12.90 1.55 -7.86
N TYR A 391 -12.92 2.88 -7.86
CA TYR A 391 -12.96 3.69 -9.08
C TYR A 391 -11.64 4.41 -9.39
N GLY A 392 -10.67 4.38 -8.47
CA GLY A 392 -9.40 5.10 -8.58
C GLY A 392 -8.98 5.71 -7.25
N PHE A 393 -8.02 6.62 -7.32
CA PHE A 393 -7.54 7.37 -6.17
C PHE A 393 -8.47 8.54 -5.83
N VAL A 394 -8.46 8.92 -4.55
CA VAL A 394 -9.10 10.14 -4.06
C VAL A 394 -8.15 11.32 -4.23
N GLY A 395 -8.69 12.46 -4.66
CA GLY A 395 -7.94 13.70 -4.77
C GLY A 395 -8.84 14.91 -5.07
N VAL A 396 -8.26 16.10 -5.00
CA VAL A 396 -8.97 17.36 -5.20
C VAL A 396 -9.21 17.61 -6.68
N LYS A 397 -10.48 17.78 -7.05
CA LYS A 397 -10.90 18.13 -8.40
C LYS A 397 -10.49 19.57 -8.72
N GLY A 398 -9.39 19.71 -9.47
CA GLY A 398 -8.82 21.01 -9.81
C GLY A 398 -8.48 21.84 -8.57
N GLY A 399 -8.82 23.13 -8.59
CA GLY A 399 -8.65 24.04 -7.45
C GLY A 399 -9.92 24.26 -6.61
N SER A 400 -10.99 23.49 -6.83
CA SER A 400 -12.31 23.75 -6.22
C SER A 400 -12.41 23.35 -4.74
N GLY A 401 -11.49 22.52 -4.26
CA GLY A 401 -11.57 21.89 -2.94
C GLY A 401 -12.53 20.69 -2.88
N VAL A 402 -13.34 20.42 -3.91
CA VAL A 402 -14.19 19.23 -3.97
C VAL A 402 -13.35 17.99 -4.24
N LEU A 403 -13.59 16.90 -3.52
CA LEU A 403 -12.88 15.64 -3.73
C LEU A 403 -13.62 14.75 -4.74
N GLU A 404 -12.84 14.02 -5.53
CA GLU A 404 -13.31 12.98 -6.45
C GLU A 404 -12.53 11.69 -6.24
N CYS A 405 -13.12 10.53 -6.55
CA CYS A 405 -12.57 9.21 -6.22
C CYS A 405 -12.27 8.32 -7.44
N ASN A 406 -12.12 8.89 -8.63
CA ASN A 406 -11.88 8.17 -9.88
C ASN A 406 -10.59 8.60 -10.60
N ARG A 407 -9.62 9.14 -9.84
CA ARG A 407 -8.38 9.67 -10.40
C ARG A 407 -7.36 8.56 -10.65
N SER A 408 -6.50 8.78 -11.63
CA SER A 408 -5.31 7.97 -11.86
C SER A 408 -4.11 8.38 -11.00
N GLN A 409 -4.12 9.61 -10.49
CA GLN A 409 -3.13 10.16 -9.55
C GLN A 409 -3.79 10.44 -8.20
N TYR A 410 -3.09 10.11 -7.14
CA TYR A 410 -3.51 10.38 -5.76
C TYR A 410 -3.01 11.74 -5.29
N ASP A 411 -3.80 12.34 -4.43
CA ASP A 411 -3.32 13.38 -3.54
C ASP A 411 -2.90 12.74 -2.21
N ILE A 412 -1.94 13.36 -1.52
CA ILE A 412 -1.47 12.93 -0.20
C ILE A 412 -2.08 13.86 0.84
N PHE A 413 -2.83 13.28 1.78
CA PHE A 413 -3.46 14.00 2.88
C PHE A 413 -2.64 13.85 4.16
N HIS A 414 -2.63 14.87 5.01
CA HIS A 414 -2.11 14.74 6.37
C HIS A 414 -3.23 14.24 7.28
N VAL A 415 -2.89 13.36 8.22
CA VAL A 415 -3.84 12.87 9.22
C VAL A 415 -3.36 13.29 10.59
N GLU A 416 -4.20 14.04 11.27
CA GLU A 416 -4.04 14.38 12.67
C GLU A 416 -4.98 13.45 13.46
N CYS A 417 -4.48 12.78 14.49
CA CYS A 417 -5.27 11.89 15.35
C CYS A 417 -5.23 12.41 16.78
N LYS A 418 -6.40 12.48 17.42
CA LYS A 418 -6.52 12.84 18.82
C LYS A 418 -7.66 12.07 19.47
N ASN A 419 -7.32 11.24 20.45
CA ASN A 419 -8.29 10.44 21.20
C ASN A 419 -9.19 9.57 20.28
N GLY A 420 -8.60 8.91 19.28
CA GLY A 420 -9.34 8.05 18.33
C GLY A 420 -10.24 8.78 17.34
N VAL A 421 -10.15 10.11 17.29
CA VAL A 421 -10.79 10.95 16.26
C VAL A 421 -9.75 11.43 15.27
N PHE A 422 -10.08 11.37 13.98
CA PHE A 422 -9.18 11.66 12.88
C PHE A 422 -9.60 12.94 12.16
N HIS A 423 -8.63 13.80 11.87
CA HIS A 423 -8.79 15.00 11.07
C HIS A 423 -7.91 14.86 9.83
N ILE A 424 -8.54 14.95 8.65
CA ILE A 424 -7.83 14.80 7.37
C ILE A 424 -7.60 16.19 6.78
N LYS A 425 -6.36 16.52 6.44
CA LYS A 425 -5.95 17.85 5.96
C LYS A 425 -5.28 17.78 4.60
N GLY A 426 -5.66 18.70 3.72
CA GLY A 426 -5.14 18.79 2.37
C GLY A 426 -3.79 19.52 2.32
N SER A 427 -3.12 19.42 1.18
CA SER A 427 -1.89 20.19 0.90
C SER A 427 -2.11 21.71 0.90
N ASN A 428 -3.36 22.17 0.76
CA ASN A 428 -3.77 23.56 0.89
C ASN A 428 -3.89 24.04 2.36
N GLY A 429 -3.64 23.15 3.33
CA GLY A 429 -3.75 23.43 4.76
C GLY A 429 -5.18 23.47 5.30
N LYS A 430 -6.19 23.14 4.49
CA LYS A 430 -7.60 23.06 4.90
C LYS A 430 -7.98 21.62 5.28
N TYR A 431 -8.97 21.50 6.14
CA TYR A 431 -9.50 20.22 6.59
C TYR A 431 -10.61 19.71 5.68
N MET A 432 -10.66 18.38 5.59
CA MET A 432 -11.74 17.66 4.96
C MET A 432 -13.04 17.94 5.73
N SER A 433 -14.14 18.19 5.03
CA SER A 433 -15.44 18.44 5.63
C SER A 433 -16.56 17.88 4.76
N VAL A 434 -17.76 17.80 5.33
CA VAL A 434 -18.96 17.33 4.66
C VAL A 434 -19.98 18.46 4.63
N ASP A 435 -20.47 18.81 3.44
CA ASP A 435 -21.51 19.83 3.29
C ASP A 435 -22.92 19.29 3.61
N GLY A 436 -23.93 20.16 3.55
CA GLY A 436 -25.33 19.80 3.84
C GLY A 436 -25.91 18.75 2.88
N ASP A 437 -25.37 18.65 1.67
CA ASP A 437 -25.78 17.66 0.66
C ASP A 437 -24.98 16.35 0.77
N GLY A 438 -24.05 16.27 1.72
CA GLY A 438 -23.20 15.12 1.95
C GLY A 438 -22.00 15.03 1.00
N ASN A 439 -21.64 16.08 0.25
CA ASN A 439 -20.42 16.08 -0.55
C ASN A 439 -19.20 16.30 0.35
N VAL A 440 -18.09 15.66 0.00
CA VAL A 440 -16.83 15.81 0.74
C VAL A 440 -15.95 16.84 0.05
N THR A 441 -15.47 17.81 0.82
CA THR A 441 -14.57 18.87 0.34
C THR A 441 -13.36 19.01 1.26
N ILE A 442 -12.34 19.76 0.84
CA ILE A 442 -11.15 20.11 1.63
C ILE A 442 -11.02 21.63 1.74
N THR A 443 -12.05 22.23 2.35
CA THR A 443 -12.24 23.69 2.40
C THR A 443 -12.37 24.23 3.82
N SER A 444 -12.47 23.38 4.84
CA SER A 444 -12.68 23.81 6.22
C SER A 444 -11.40 24.41 6.83
N GLU A 445 -11.54 25.53 7.52
CA GLU A 445 -10.44 26.12 8.31
C GLU A 445 -10.22 25.35 9.63
N SER A 446 -11.30 24.79 10.18
CA SER A 446 -11.28 24.06 11.45
C SER A 446 -11.25 22.54 11.21
N PRO A 447 -10.62 21.77 12.10
CA PRO A 447 -10.69 20.31 12.06
C PRO A 447 -12.13 19.79 12.12
N VAL A 448 -12.41 18.72 11.38
CA VAL A 448 -13.70 18.04 11.34
C VAL A 448 -13.49 16.58 11.67
N ASP A 449 -14.27 16.08 12.61
CA ASP A 449 -14.10 14.75 13.21
C ASP A 449 -14.54 13.62 12.26
N PHE A 450 -13.62 12.70 11.98
CA PHE A 450 -13.90 11.44 11.31
C PHE A 450 -13.51 10.27 12.22
N ILE A 451 -14.19 9.13 12.04
CA ILE A 451 -13.83 7.86 12.69
C ILE A 451 -13.34 6.89 11.63
N PHE A 452 -12.27 6.17 11.94
CA PHE A 452 -11.70 5.14 11.06
C PHE A 452 -12.04 3.76 11.63
N GLU A 453 -12.45 2.84 10.75
CA GLU A 453 -12.61 1.43 11.11
C GLU A 453 -11.77 0.57 10.15
N LEU A 454 -10.74 -0.10 10.67
CA LEU A 454 -9.89 -1.03 9.92
C LEU A 454 -10.64 -2.36 9.76
N ARG A 455 -11.45 -2.47 8.70
CA ARG A 455 -12.42 -3.57 8.54
C ARG A 455 -11.90 -4.77 7.75
N VAL A 456 -10.94 -4.54 6.86
CA VAL A 456 -10.38 -5.51 5.93
C VAL A 456 -8.87 -5.26 5.80
N HIS A 457 -8.10 -6.27 5.41
CA HIS A 457 -6.70 -6.09 5.06
C HIS A 457 -6.50 -4.88 4.13
N THR A 458 -5.59 -3.98 4.51
CA THR A 458 -5.27 -2.71 3.82
C THR A 458 -6.43 -1.75 3.58
N HIS A 459 -7.64 -1.99 4.10
CA HIS A 459 -8.79 -1.12 3.84
C HIS A 459 -9.46 -0.59 5.11
N VAL A 460 -9.85 0.68 5.03
CA VAL A 460 -10.52 1.43 6.09
C VAL A 460 -11.91 1.85 5.63
N VAL A 461 -12.85 1.87 6.57
CA VAL A 461 -14.11 2.61 6.44
C VAL A 461 -13.93 3.93 7.17
N ILE A 462 -14.27 5.03 6.51
CA ILE A 462 -14.20 6.37 7.10
C ILE A 462 -15.62 6.86 7.35
N ILE A 463 -15.93 7.16 8.60
CA ILE A 463 -17.25 7.62 9.05
C ILE A 463 -17.19 9.13 9.27
N ALA A 464 -18.08 9.85 8.60
CA ALA A 464 -18.20 11.30 8.69
C ALA A 464 -19.03 11.76 9.90
N PRO A 465 -19.01 13.06 10.25
CA PRO A 465 -19.80 13.61 11.37
C PRO A 465 -21.30 13.37 11.27
N ASN A 466 -21.83 13.18 10.07
CA ASN A 466 -23.24 12.85 9.83
C ASN A 466 -23.58 11.36 10.08
N GLY A 467 -22.63 10.57 10.58
CA GLY A 467 -22.77 9.14 10.87
C GLY A 467 -22.78 8.25 9.62
N LYS A 468 -22.51 8.80 8.43
CA LYS A 468 -22.45 8.05 7.17
C LYS A 468 -21.02 7.71 6.79
N PHE A 469 -20.87 6.63 6.04
CA PHE A 469 -19.58 6.23 5.50
C PHE A 469 -19.26 7.09 4.27
N LEU A 470 -17.98 7.44 4.11
CA LEU A 470 -17.49 7.99 2.86
C LEU A 470 -17.65 6.95 1.76
N GLN A 471 -18.30 7.36 0.68
CA GLN A 471 -18.76 6.52 -0.42
C GLN A 471 -18.33 7.13 -1.75
N GLY A 472 -17.70 6.31 -2.58
CA GLY A 472 -17.33 6.63 -3.95
C GLY A 472 -18.36 6.13 -4.97
N ALA A 473 -18.43 6.79 -6.12
CA ALA A 473 -19.23 6.37 -7.25
C ALA A 473 -18.43 6.41 -8.56
N GLN A 474 -18.91 5.67 -9.57
CA GLN A 474 -18.22 5.53 -10.87
C GLN A 474 -18.01 6.86 -11.61
N ASN A 475 -18.94 7.80 -11.45
CA ASN A 475 -18.86 9.16 -12.00
C ASN A 475 -17.80 10.04 -11.28
N GLY A 476 -17.15 9.52 -10.24
CA GLY A 476 -16.14 10.20 -9.44
C GLY A 476 -16.67 10.87 -8.19
N SER A 477 -17.98 10.89 -7.94
CA SER A 477 -18.54 11.49 -6.72
C SER A 477 -17.98 10.82 -5.46
N PHE A 478 -17.54 11.65 -4.52
CA PHE A 478 -17.05 11.24 -3.20
C PHE A 478 -17.89 11.94 -2.13
N THR A 479 -18.73 11.16 -1.44
CA THR A 479 -19.83 11.68 -0.59
C THR A 479 -19.92 10.93 0.73
N ALA A 480 -20.42 11.55 1.78
CA ALA A 480 -20.75 10.91 3.06
C ALA A 480 -22.21 10.43 3.06
N LYS A 481 -22.51 9.41 2.25
CA LYS A 481 -23.87 8.84 2.09
C LYS A 481 -23.95 7.33 2.30
N GLY A 482 -22.80 6.66 2.44
CA GLY A 482 -22.75 5.22 2.65
C GLY A 482 -23.36 4.82 4.00
N SER A 483 -23.96 3.63 4.04
CA SER A 483 -24.63 3.10 5.24
C SER A 483 -24.23 1.67 5.59
N ALA A 484 -23.39 1.04 4.77
CA ALA A 484 -22.94 -0.33 4.97
C ALA A 484 -21.56 -0.52 4.33
N ILE A 485 -20.83 -1.52 4.82
CA ILE A 485 -19.54 -1.90 4.26
C ILE A 485 -19.76 -2.49 2.87
N SER A 486 -19.10 -1.91 1.86
CA SER A 486 -19.13 -2.38 0.48
C SER A 486 -17.86 -1.95 -0.24
N SER A 487 -17.66 -2.42 -1.47
CA SER A 487 -16.56 -1.96 -2.34
C SER A 487 -16.58 -0.45 -2.63
N THR A 488 -17.72 0.22 -2.42
CA THR A 488 -17.87 1.67 -2.62
C THR A 488 -17.56 2.50 -1.38
N THR A 489 -17.45 1.86 -0.21
CA THR A 489 -17.21 2.53 1.10
C THR A 489 -15.94 2.06 1.79
N LEU A 490 -15.22 1.11 1.18
CA LEU A 490 -13.90 0.66 1.61
C LEU A 490 -12.83 1.41 0.82
N TRP A 491 -11.84 1.92 1.55
CA TRP A 491 -10.74 2.69 1.00
C TRP A 491 -9.43 2.03 1.38
N GLU A 492 -8.65 1.64 0.38
CA GLU A 492 -7.30 1.16 0.58
C GLU A 492 -6.39 2.31 1.03
N TYR A 493 -5.45 2.02 1.95
CA TYR A 493 -4.54 2.98 2.59
C TYR A 493 -3.09 2.52 2.63
#